data_AF-N2A3X5-F1
#
_entry.id   AF-N2A3X5-F1
#
_cell.length_a   1.000
_cell.length_b   1.000
_cell.length_c   1.000
_cell.angle_alpha   90.00
_cell.angle_beta   90.00
_cell.angle_gamma   90.00
#
_symmetry.space_group_name_H-M   'P 1'
#
loop_
_entity.id
_entity.type
_entity.pdbx_description
1 polymer ?
#
loop_
_entity_poly.entity_id
_entity_poly.type
_entity_poly.pdbx_seq_one_letter_code
_entity_poly.pdbx_strand_id
1 'polypeptide(L)'
;MKSGDIVIYKSEVGTVVTDYDNREVMRFLPCNYGTYSTSRLKAIAEDDIREATHEEKLDLIEREYHWGEVVKIHCVGEYQIIEAIKDQKIHYHGYINYKDTNTSYYSLDSALVGCIGRKHEGRNGKAAMYFCKMIGMN
;
A
#
# COMPACT_ATOMS: atom_id res chain seq x y z
N MET A 1 -4.98 -7.63 16.46
CA MET A 1 -4.74 -7.94 15.03
C MET A 1 -6.00 -7.74 14.20
N LYS A 2 -5.88 -7.16 13.00
CA LYS A 2 -6.97 -6.93 12.04
C LYS A 2 -6.51 -7.17 10.60
N SER A 3 -7.45 -7.43 9.70
CA SER A 3 -7.17 -7.58 8.26
C SER A 3 -6.57 -6.29 7.68
N GLY A 4 -5.48 -6.43 6.94
CA GLY A 4 -4.68 -5.34 6.40
C GLY A 4 -3.59 -4.82 7.33
N ASP A 5 -3.42 -5.37 8.54
CA ASP A 5 -2.24 -5.10 9.37
C ASP A 5 -1.00 -5.71 8.70
N ILE A 6 0.12 -4.99 8.68
CA ILE A 6 1.41 -5.50 8.22
C ILE A 6 2.21 -5.97 9.43
N VAL A 7 2.63 -7.22 9.40
CA VAL A 7 3.18 -7.94 10.56
C VAL A 7 4.40 -8.76 10.18
N ILE A 8 5.19 -9.13 11.19
CA ILE A 8 6.25 -10.13 11.04
C ILE A 8 5.77 -11.44 11.64
N TYR A 9 5.77 -12.50 10.82
CA TYR A 9 5.49 -13.88 11.22
C TYR A 9 6.71 -14.74 10.92
N LYS A 10 7.33 -15.36 11.93
CA LYS A 10 8.53 -16.22 11.77
C LYS A 10 9.65 -15.58 10.92
N SER A 11 9.93 -14.31 11.19
CA SER A 11 10.93 -13.49 10.47
C SER A 11 10.58 -13.12 9.02
N GLU A 12 9.36 -13.39 8.57
CA GLU A 12 8.86 -12.94 7.26
C GLU A 12 7.86 -11.79 7.43
N VAL A 13 8.00 -10.76 6.59
CA VAL A 13 7.02 -9.67 6.49
C VAL A 13 5.86 -10.06 5.60
N GLY A 14 4.66 -9.67 5.99
CA GLY A 14 3.45 -9.91 5.21
C GLY A 14 2.24 -9.20 5.79
N THR A 15 1.09 -9.44 5.17
CA THR A 15 -0.18 -8.80 5.51
C THR A 15 -1.10 -9.81 6.18
N VAL A 16 -1.81 -9.38 7.22
CA VAL A 16 -2.89 -10.15 7.82
C VAL A 16 -4.12 -10.09 6.91
N VAL A 17 -4.72 -11.23 6.62
CA VAL A 17 -5.96 -11.32 5.84
C VAL A 17 -7.00 -12.17 6.58
N THR A 18 -8.26 -11.76 6.54
CA THR A 18 -9.36 -12.59 7.05
C THR A 18 -9.61 -13.76 6.11
N ASP A 19 -9.79 -14.96 6.67
CA ASP A 19 -10.23 -16.11 5.89
C ASP A 19 -11.62 -15.88 5.29
N TYR A 20 -11.82 -16.38 4.07
CA TYR A 20 -13.04 -16.15 3.31
C TYR A 20 -14.19 -17.06 3.79
N ASP A 21 -13.87 -18.33 4.08
CA ASP A 21 -14.81 -19.36 4.48
C ASP A 21 -15.14 -19.26 5.98
N ASN A 22 -14.18 -18.83 6.81
CA ASN A 22 -14.37 -18.61 8.23
C ASN A 22 -13.81 -17.23 8.67
N ARG A 23 -14.69 -16.24 8.81
CA ARG A 23 -14.32 -14.87 9.16
C ARG A 23 -13.73 -14.68 10.57
N GLU A 24 -13.76 -15.70 11.42
CA GLU A 24 -13.10 -15.68 12.73
C GLU A 24 -11.61 -16.02 12.64
N VAL A 25 -11.15 -16.59 11.52
CA VAL A 25 -9.75 -17.00 11.31
C VAL A 25 -9.00 -15.89 10.56
N MET A 26 -7.87 -15.49 11.13
CA MET A 26 -6.91 -14.61 10.47
C MET A 26 -5.74 -15.42 9.91
N ARG A 27 -5.24 -15.01 8.76
CA ARG A 27 -4.16 -15.69 8.05
C ARG A 27 -3.06 -14.74 7.63
N PHE A 28 -1.86 -15.29 7.51
CA PHE A 28 -0.69 -14.59 7.03
C PHE A 28 -0.57 -14.69 5.52
N LEU A 29 -0.59 -13.55 4.83
CA LEU A 29 -0.27 -13.42 3.42
C LEU A 29 1.19 -12.95 3.28
N PRO A 30 2.12 -13.81 2.84
CA PRO A 30 3.51 -13.41 2.62
C PRO A 30 3.64 -12.38 1.50
N CYS A 31 4.67 -11.54 1.58
CA CYS A 31 5.11 -10.67 0.48
C CYS A 31 5.25 -11.47 -0.83
N ASN A 32 4.75 -10.92 -1.95
CA ASN A 32 4.89 -11.51 -3.30
C ASN A 32 4.33 -12.93 -3.45
N TYR A 33 3.35 -13.31 -2.63
CA TYR A 33 2.73 -14.64 -2.71
C TYR A 33 1.94 -14.87 -4.02
N GLY A 34 1.52 -13.79 -4.69
CA GLY A 34 0.74 -13.84 -5.93
C GLY A 34 -0.74 -14.14 -5.67
N THR A 35 -1.43 -14.74 -6.63
CA THR A 35 -2.86 -15.10 -6.49
C THR A 35 -3.03 -16.23 -5.47
N TYR A 36 -3.94 -16.04 -4.51
CA TYR A 36 -4.20 -17.00 -3.44
C TYR A 36 -5.68 -17.27 -3.22
N SER A 37 -5.96 -18.45 -2.65
CA SER A 37 -7.17 -18.69 -1.86
C SER A 37 -6.79 -18.53 -0.39
N THR A 38 -7.63 -17.87 0.41
CA THR A 38 -7.34 -17.65 1.83
C THR A 38 -7.13 -18.96 2.57
N SER A 39 -7.89 -20.01 2.26
CA SER A 39 -7.75 -21.34 2.87
C SER A 39 -6.37 -21.99 2.70
N ARG A 40 -5.55 -21.53 1.74
CA ARG A 40 -4.16 -22.00 1.52
C ARG A 40 -3.11 -21.26 2.36
N LEU A 41 -3.47 -20.12 2.95
CA LEU A 41 -2.57 -19.33 3.78
C LEU A 41 -2.46 -19.90 5.19
N LYS A 42 -1.39 -19.61 5.92
CA LYS A 42 -1.22 -20.09 7.30
C LYS A 42 -2.13 -19.31 8.24
N ALA A 43 -2.90 -20.01 9.07
CA ALA A 43 -3.61 -19.39 10.18
C ALA A 43 -2.60 -18.87 11.22
N ILE A 44 -2.88 -17.71 11.79
CA ILE A 44 -2.03 -17.03 12.78
C ILE A 44 -2.89 -16.52 13.93
N ALA A 45 -2.31 -16.53 15.14
CA ALA A 45 -2.85 -15.87 16.32
C ALA A 45 -2.06 -14.60 16.66
N GLU A 46 -2.55 -13.78 17.60
CA GLU A 46 -1.86 -12.54 17.99
C GLU A 46 -0.46 -12.81 18.57
N ASP A 47 -0.29 -13.91 19.33
CA ASP A 47 0.99 -14.28 19.95
C ASP A 47 2.03 -14.81 18.94
N ASP A 48 1.62 -15.14 17.71
CA ASP A 48 2.52 -15.64 16.66
C ASP A 48 3.28 -14.52 15.91
N ILE A 49 2.85 -13.28 16.10
CA ILE A 49 3.25 -12.14 15.27
C ILE A 49 3.72 -10.97 16.12
N ARG A 50 4.41 -10.03 15.47
CA ARG A 50 4.55 -8.66 15.95
C ARG A 50 4.18 -7.68 14.87
N GLU A 51 3.82 -6.46 15.26
CA GLU A 51 3.66 -5.38 14.30
C GLU A 51 4.99 -5.14 13.55
N ALA A 52 4.89 -4.93 12.24
CA ALA A 52 6.03 -4.52 11.44
C ALA A 52 6.40 -3.07 11.76
N THR A 53 7.70 -2.80 11.80
CA THR A 53 8.24 -1.44 11.93
C THR A 53 7.96 -0.62 10.68
N HIS A 54 8.21 0.70 10.74
CA HIS A 54 8.07 1.58 9.58
C HIS A 54 8.91 1.07 8.40
N GLU A 55 10.20 0.79 8.63
CA GLU A 55 11.12 0.34 7.59
C GLU A 55 10.71 -1.02 6.99
N GLU A 56 10.22 -1.95 7.80
CA GLU A 56 9.72 -3.26 7.30
C GLU A 56 8.45 -3.10 6.46
N LYS A 57 7.60 -2.13 6.79
CA LYS A 57 6.43 -1.80 5.98
C LYS A 57 6.85 -1.15 4.65
N LEU A 58 7.90 -0.33 4.65
CA LEU A 58 8.49 0.24 3.43
C LEU A 58 9.13 -0.83 2.55
N ASP A 59 9.89 -1.77 3.13
CA ASP A 59 10.45 -2.93 2.40
C ASP A 59 9.35 -3.76 1.73
N LEU A 60 8.24 -4.00 2.43
CA LEU A 60 7.10 -4.73 1.87
C LEU A 60 6.53 -4.02 0.63
N ILE A 61 6.20 -2.73 0.73
CA ILE A 61 5.60 -2.00 -0.40
C ILE A 61 6.58 -1.88 -1.58
N GLU A 62 7.88 -1.77 -1.32
CA GLU A 62 8.91 -1.75 -2.37
C GLU A 62 8.96 -3.07 -3.11
N ARG A 63 8.97 -4.19 -2.37
CA ARG A 63 9.08 -5.54 -2.94
C ARG A 63 7.82 -5.99 -3.67
N GLU A 64 6.65 -5.53 -3.24
CA GLU A 64 5.36 -5.78 -3.91
C GLU A 64 5.12 -4.85 -5.10
N TYR A 65 5.98 -3.84 -5.29
CA TYR A 65 5.88 -2.95 -6.43
C TYR A 65 6.36 -3.63 -7.71
N HIS A 66 5.45 -3.90 -8.65
CA HIS A 66 5.77 -4.63 -9.89
C HIS A 66 5.64 -3.79 -11.16
N TRP A 67 5.30 -2.50 -11.06
CA TRP A 67 5.01 -1.66 -12.23
C TRP A 67 6.22 -0.89 -12.79
N GLY A 68 7.38 -0.98 -12.16
CA GLY A 68 8.61 -0.30 -12.57
C GLY A 68 9.74 -0.47 -11.55
N GLU A 69 10.89 0.12 -11.84
CA GLU A 69 12.03 0.16 -10.92
C GLU A 69 11.80 1.26 -9.88
N VAL A 70 11.80 0.90 -8.60
CA VAL A 70 11.64 1.88 -7.51
C VAL A 70 12.92 2.71 -7.39
N VAL A 71 12.75 4.04 -7.44
CA VAL A 71 13.84 5.01 -7.23
C VAL A 71 13.85 5.47 -5.79
N LYS A 72 12.67 5.78 -5.24
CA LYS A 72 12.52 6.31 -3.89
C LYS A 72 11.11 6.14 -3.38
N ILE A 73 10.97 6.02 -2.06
CA ILE A 73 9.69 6.12 -1.37
C ILE A 73 9.65 7.42 -0.57
N HIS A 74 8.70 8.28 -0.87
CA HIS A 74 8.47 9.54 -0.15
C HIS A 74 7.41 9.34 0.92
N CYS A 75 7.69 9.71 2.16
CA CYS A 75 6.77 9.58 3.27
C CYS A 75 6.37 10.95 3.83
N VAL A 76 5.07 11.22 3.92
CA VAL A 76 4.51 12.42 4.55
C VAL A 76 3.32 12.02 5.41
N GLY A 77 3.53 11.98 6.73
CA GLY A 77 2.51 11.49 7.67
C GLY A 77 2.08 10.06 7.31
N GLU A 78 0.79 9.87 7.01
CA GLU A 78 0.24 8.57 6.64
C GLU A 78 0.39 8.23 5.14
N TYR A 79 0.88 9.15 4.33
CA TYR A 79 1.00 8.99 2.88
C TYR A 79 2.38 8.46 2.52
N GLN A 80 2.41 7.44 1.67
CA GLN A 80 3.64 6.95 1.04
C GLN A 80 3.48 7.08 -0.48
N ILE A 81 4.51 7.53 -1.17
CA ILE A 81 4.50 7.71 -2.62
C ILE A 81 5.76 7.06 -3.18
N ILE A 82 5.57 6.00 -3.97
CA ILE A 82 6.64 5.36 -4.72
C ILE A 82 6.93 6.20 -5.95
N GLU A 83 8.15 6.71 -6.07
CA GLU A 83 8.72 7.23 -7.30
C GLU A 83 9.42 6.08 -8.02
N ALA A 84 9.01 5.79 -9.25
CA ALA A 84 9.54 4.67 -10.02
C ALA A 84 9.77 5.03 -11.48
N ILE A 85 10.67 4.31 -12.13
CA ILE A 85 10.91 4.38 -13.58
C ILE A 85 10.11 3.28 -14.26
N LYS A 86 9.24 3.66 -15.19
CA LYS A 86 8.50 2.78 -16.09
C LYS A 86 8.55 3.34 -17.50
N ASP A 87 8.89 2.50 -18.48
CA ASP A 87 8.97 2.89 -19.89
C ASP A 87 9.83 4.15 -20.11
N GLN A 88 10.97 4.23 -19.41
CA GLN A 88 11.92 5.37 -19.42
C GLN A 88 11.33 6.71 -18.91
N LYS A 89 10.20 6.67 -18.19
CA LYS A 89 9.58 7.84 -17.58
C LYS A 89 9.45 7.63 -16.08
N ILE A 90 9.54 8.72 -15.33
CA ILE A 90 9.24 8.73 -13.90
C ILE A 90 7.73 8.81 -13.73
N HIS A 91 7.18 7.96 -12.87
CA HIS A 91 5.80 8.05 -12.40
C HIS A 91 5.75 7.87 -10.89
N TYR A 92 4.67 8.35 -10.30
CA TYR A 92 4.46 8.36 -8.86
C TYR A 92 3.25 7.50 -8.51
N HIS A 93 3.36 6.63 -7.52
CA HIS A 93 2.28 5.72 -7.13
C HIS A 93 1.93 5.86 -5.65
N GLY A 94 0.65 6.10 -5.37
CA GLY A 94 0.20 6.46 -4.03
C GLY A 94 -0.17 5.26 -3.15
N TYR A 95 0.21 5.35 -1.88
CA TYR A 95 -0.22 4.47 -0.79
C TYR A 95 -0.73 5.33 0.37
N ILE A 96 -1.73 4.84 1.09
CA ILE A 96 -2.30 5.49 2.28
C ILE A 96 -2.28 4.48 3.41
N ASN A 97 -1.58 4.77 4.50
CA ASN A 97 -1.32 3.82 5.58
C ASN A 97 -0.79 2.48 5.04
N TYR A 98 0.20 2.53 4.14
CA TYR A 98 0.82 1.39 3.45
C TYR A 98 -0.14 0.55 2.59
N LYS A 99 -1.37 1.01 2.37
CA LYS A 99 -2.32 0.34 1.47
C LYS A 99 -2.26 0.98 0.09
N ASP A 100 -2.06 0.13 -0.90
CA ASP A 100 -2.03 0.51 -2.30
C ASP A 100 -3.33 1.23 -2.71
N THR A 101 -3.19 2.42 -3.30
CA THR A 101 -4.33 3.15 -3.87
C THR A 101 -4.64 2.69 -5.29
N ASN A 102 -3.77 1.93 -5.95
CA ASN A 102 -3.88 1.55 -7.35
C ASN A 102 -4.12 2.79 -8.22
N THR A 103 -3.32 3.83 -8.01
CA THR A 103 -3.42 5.10 -8.73
C THR A 103 -2.02 5.68 -8.92
N SER A 104 -1.70 5.95 -10.18
CA SER A 104 -0.45 6.59 -10.58
C SER A 104 -0.67 8.04 -10.99
N TYR A 105 0.36 8.85 -10.81
CA TYR A 105 0.38 10.29 -10.99
C TYR A 105 1.63 10.72 -11.76
N TYR A 106 1.60 11.94 -12.31
CA TYR A 106 2.67 12.49 -13.14
C TYR A 106 3.71 13.29 -12.35
N SER A 107 3.41 13.67 -11.10
CA SER A 107 4.33 14.40 -10.22
C SER A 107 4.14 13.98 -8.76
N LEU A 108 5.15 14.24 -7.92
CA LEU A 108 5.06 14.03 -6.48
C LEU A 108 3.92 14.85 -5.85
N ASP A 109 3.76 16.11 -6.25
CA ASP A 109 2.72 17.00 -5.73
C ASP A 109 1.31 16.51 -6.08
N SER A 110 1.10 16.09 -7.34
CA SER A 110 -0.18 15.53 -7.76
C SER A 110 -0.48 14.19 -7.09
N ALA A 111 0.54 13.38 -6.80
CA ALA A 111 0.39 12.17 -6.01
C ALA A 111 -0.04 12.45 -4.57
N LEU A 112 0.57 13.44 -3.91
CA LEU A 112 0.20 13.82 -2.54
C LEU A 112 -1.23 14.35 -2.47
N VAL A 113 -1.58 15.32 -3.33
CA VAL A 113 -2.95 15.85 -3.41
C VAL A 113 -3.96 14.76 -3.77
N GLY A 114 -3.59 13.87 -4.68
CA GLY A 114 -4.39 12.70 -5.06
C GLY A 114 -4.66 11.76 -3.89
N CYS A 115 -3.64 11.43 -3.09
CA CYS A 115 -3.78 10.59 -1.91
C CYS A 115 -4.67 11.26 -0.84
N ILE A 116 -4.49 12.55 -0.60
CA ILE A 116 -5.33 13.33 0.32
C ILE A 116 -6.80 13.29 -0.14
N GLY A 117 -7.06 13.62 -1.41
CA GLY A 117 -8.42 13.59 -1.95
C GLY A 117 -9.05 12.21 -1.87
N ARG A 118 -8.29 11.15 -2.20
CA ARG A 118 -8.77 9.76 -2.09
C ARG A 118 -9.09 9.35 -0.66
N LYS A 119 -8.29 9.76 0.32
CA LYS A 119 -8.57 9.48 1.73
C LYS A 119 -9.93 10.04 2.17
N HIS A 120 -10.28 11.24 1.71
CA HIS A 120 -11.48 11.95 2.16
C HIS A 120 -12.73 11.67 1.32
N GLU A 121 -12.60 11.45 0.01
CA GLU A 121 -13.75 11.23 -0.89
C GLU A 121 -13.80 9.82 -1.53
N GLY A 122 -12.77 9.01 -1.34
CA GLY A 122 -12.64 7.71 -1.99
C GLY A 122 -12.15 7.81 -3.45
N ARG A 123 -12.15 6.66 -4.15
CA ARG A 123 -11.55 6.49 -5.48
C ARG A 123 -12.14 7.39 -6.57
N ASN A 124 -13.42 7.73 -6.48
CA ASN A 124 -14.14 8.50 -7.50
C ASN A 124 -14.39 9.97 -7.08
N GLY A 125 -13.70 10.42 -6.04
CA GLY A 125 -13.74 11.81 -5.58
C GLY A 125 -13.24 12.80 -6.63
N LYS A 126 -13.69 14.04 -6.53
CA LYS A 126 -13.29 15.16 -7.41
C LYS A 126 -12.49 16.23 -6.68
N ALA A 127 -12.40 16.19 -5.34
CA ALA A 127 -11.68 17.15 -4.54
C ALA A 127 -10.23 17.31 -4.99
N ALA A 128 -9.50 16.20 -5.17
CA ALA A 128 -8.12 16.25 -5.66
C ALA A 128 -8.00 17.02 -6.98
N MET A 129 -8.87 16.73 -7.95
CA MET A 129 -8.92 17.44 -9.24
C MET A 129 -9.18 18.94 -9.04
N TYR A 130 -10.14 19.31 -8.18
CA TYR A 130 -10.43 20.72 -7.92
C TYR A 130 -9.27 21.44 -7.22
N PHE A 131 -8.62 20.81 -6.23
CA PHE A 131 -7.40 21.35 -5.60
C PHE A 131 -6.28 21.54 -6.62
N CYS A 132 -6.01 20.54 -7.47
CA CYS A 132 -5.02 20.66 -8.55
C CYS A 132 -5.31 21.87 -9.43
N LYS A 133 -6.57 22.05 -9.87
CA LYS A 133 -7.00 23.19 -10.68
C LYS A 133 -6.84 24.53 -9.95
N MET A 134 -7.18 24.59 -8.67
CA MET A 134 -7.08 25.83 -7.88
C MET A 134 -5.64 26.34 -7.78
N ILE A 135 -4.67 25.43 -7.73
CA ILE A 135 -3.25 25.80 -7.60
C ILE A 135 -2.47 25.71 -8.92
N GLY A 136 -3.17 25.53 -10.05
CA GLY A 136 -2.57 25.52 -11.38
C GLY A 136 -1.74 24.28 -11.71
N MET A 137 -1.97 23.16 -11.02
CA MET A 137 -1.40 21.85 -11.39
C MET A 137 -2.22 21.23 -12.53
N ASN A 138 -1.54 20.86 -13.62
CA ASN A 138 -2.12 20.17 -14.79
C ASN A 138 -1.83 18.67 -14.77
#